data_AF-A0A2N2HI30-F1
#
_entry.id   AF-A0A2N2HI30-F1
#
_cell.length_a   1.000
_cell.length_b   1.000
_cell.length_c   1.000
_cell.angle_alpha   90.00
_cell.angle_beta   90.00
_cell.angle_gamma   90.00
#
_symmetry.space_group_name_H-M   'P 1'
#
loop_
_entity.id
_entity.type
_entity.pdbx_description
1 polymer ?
#
loop_
_entity_poly.entity_id
_entity_poly.type
_entity_poly.pdbx_seq_one_letter_code
_entity_poly.pdbx_strand_id
1 'polypeptide(L)' 'MKKQALVIGLGQFGMSLVRSLTALGVDVFAVDRNPNLTRFAADVAAEAATFDGAD' A
#
# COMPACT_ATOMS: atom_id res chain seq x y z
N MET A 1 17.69 0.86 -11.01
CA MET A 1 16.45 0.09 -10.74
C MET A 1 15.66 0.81 -9.68
N LYS A 2 14.35 0.98 -9.87
CA LYS A 2 13.47 1.57 -8.85
C LYS A 2 13.18 0.52 -7.78
N LYS A 3 13.24 0.90 -6.49
CA LYS A 3 12.96 -0.04 -5.40
C LYS A 3 11.45 -0.29 -5.34
N GLN A 4 11.07 -1.51 -4.97
CA GLN A 4 9.68 -1.92 -4.82
C GLN A 4 9.44 -2.39 -3.38
N ALA A 5 8.25 -2.12 -2.85
CA ALA A 5 7.85 -2.56 -1.52
C ALA A 5 6.39 -3.03 -1.52
N LEU A 6 6.11 -4.10 -0.79
CA LEU A 6 4.75 -4.58 -0.52
C LEU A 6 4.38 -4.21 0.91
N VAL A 7 3.25 -3.51 1.08
CA VAL A 7 2.71 -3.15 2.40
C VAL A 7 1.42 -3.93 2.59
N ILE A 8 1.41 -4.87 3.54
CA ILE A 8 0.24 -5.67 3.92
C ILE A 8 -0.33 -5.11 5.23
N GLY A 9 -1.61 -4.74 5.21
CA GLY A 9 -2.29 -4.03 6.29
C GLY A 9 -2.16 -2.52 6.14
N LEU A 10 -3.27 -1.84 5.92
CA LEU A 10 -3.40 -0.42 5.59
C LEU A 10 -4.13 0.38 6.69
N GLY A 11 -4.01 -0.07 7.94
CA GLY A 11 -4.32 0.76 9.11
C GLY A 11 -3.42 2.01 9.19
N GLN A 12 -3.46 2.73 10.31
CA GLN A 12 -2.74 4.01 10.45
C GLN A 12 -1.24 3.92 10.12
N PHE A 13 -0.57 2.87 10.59
CA PHE A 13 0.85 2.65 10.34
C PHE A 13 1.14 2.29 8.88
N GLY A 14 0.41 1.32 8.32
CA GLY A 14 0.59 0.89 6.93
C GLY A 14 0.36 2.03 5.94
N MET A 15 -0.69 2.83 6.15
CA MET A 15 -0.97 4.00 5.31
C MET A 15 0.16 5.06 5.41
N SER A 16 0.73 5.27 6.59
CA SER A 16 1.89 6.15 6.77
C SER A 16 3.13 5.65 6.01
N LEU A 17 3.37 4.33 6.02
CA LEU A 17 4.43 3.71 5.24
C LEU A 17 4.22 3.86 3.74
N VAL A 18 3.01 3.60 3.23
CA VAL A 18 2.69 3.78 1.80
C VAL A 18 3.02 5.20 1.37
N ARG A 19 2.55 6.21 2.11
CA ARG A 19 2.81 7.63 1.80
C ARG A 19 4.31 7.96 1.84
N SER A 20 5.01 7.51 2.87
CA SER A 20 6.42 7.82 3.08
C SER A 20 7.32 7.17 2.01
N LEU A 21 7.09 5.89 1.71
CA LEU A 21 7.87 5.15 0.70
C LEU A 21 7.59 5.66 -0.70
N THR A 22 6.33 5.96 -1.04
CA THR A 22 5.97 6.58 -2.31
C THR A 22 6.66 7.93 -2.48
N ALA A 23 6.67 8.78 -1.43
CA ALA A 23 7.35 10.08 -1.47
C ALA A 23 8.88 9.96 -1.68
N LEU A 24 9.48 8.84 -1.28
CA LEU A 24 10.88 8.51 -1.53
C LEU A 24 11.12 7.89 -2.92
N GLY A 25 10.09 7.79 -3.76
CA GLY A 25 10.17 7.23 -5.11
C GLY A 25 10.23 5.70 -5.15
N VAL A 26 9.77 5.02 -4.09
CA VAL A 26 9.59 3.56 -4.08
C VAL A 26 8.24 3.23 -4.71
N ASP A 27 8.19 2.21 -5.57
CA ASP A 27 6.91 1.70 -6.09
C ASP A 27 6.28 0.79 -5.02
N VAL A 28 5.21 1.29 -4.40
CA VAL A 28 4.53 0.60 -3.30
C VAL A 28 3.30 -0.14 -3.82
N PHE A 29 3.21 -1.42 -3.50
CA PHE A 29 2.02 -2.25 -3.66
C PHE A 29 1.31 -2.34 -2.31
N ALA A 30 0.06 -1.87 -2.25
CA ALA A 30 -0.71 -1.74 -1.02
C ALA A 30 -1.81 -2.81 -0.95
N VAL A 31 -1.79 -3.65 0.09
CA VAL A 31 -2.76 -4.76 0.25
C VAL A 31 -3.44 -4.67 1.60
N ASP A 32 -4.77 -4.74 1.61
CA ASP A 32 -5.59 -4.90 2.80
C ASP A 32 -6.88 -5.64 2.47
N ARG A 33 -7.45 -6.34 3.45
CA ARG A 33 -8.76 -6.99 3.32
C ARG A 33 -9.92 -6.00 3.27
N ASN A 34 -9.73 -4.77 3.77
CA ASN A 34 -10.73 -3.71 3.79
C ASN A 34 -10.67 -2.90 2.48
N PRO A 35 -11.69 -3.02 1.60
CA PRO A 35 -11.69 -2.33 0.31
C PRO A 35 -11.74 -0.80 0.42
N ASN A 36 -12.20 -0.26 1.54
CA ASN A 36 -12.14 1.20 1.74
C ASN A 36 -10.70 1.67 1.88
N LEU A 37 -9.86 0.92 2.61
CA LEU A 37 -8.46 1.28 2.82
C LEU A 37 -7.64 1.14 1.53
N THR A 38 -7.89 0.11 0.73
CA THR A 38 -7.21 -0.06 -0.56
C THR A 38 -7.62 1.03 -1.55
N ARG A 39 -8.90 1.45 -1.55
CA ARG A 39 -9.36 2.59 -2.36
C ARG A 39 -8.66 3.89 -1.95
N PHE A 40 -8.44 4.14 -0.66
CA PHE A 40 -7.65 5.30 -0.21
C PHE A 40 -6.16 5.17 -0.56
N ALA A 41 -5.61 3.96 -0.53
CA ALA A 41 -4.22 3.74 -0.91
C ALA A 41 -3.99 3.88 -2.42
N ALA A 42 -4.99 3.60 -3.26
CA ALA A 42 -4.90 3.73 -4.71
C ALA A 42 -4.61 5.16 -5.20
N ASP A 43 -4.91 6.17 -4.39
CA ASP A 43 -4.59 7.57 -4.70
C ASP A 43 -3.08 7.88 -4.64
N VAL A 44 -2.29 7.01 -3.98
CA VAL A 44 -0.87 7.26 -3.71
C VAL A 44 0.05 6.10 -4.06
N ALA A 45 -0.39 4.86 -3.90
CA ALA A 45 0.40 3.67 -4.19
C ALA A 45 0.57 3.45 -5.70
N ALA A 46 1.57 2.69 -6.10
CA ALA A 46 1.72 2.26 -7.49
C ALA A 46 0.58 1.31 -7.89
N GLU A 47 0.17 0.45 -6.96
CA GLU A 47 -0.97 -0.44 -7.09
C GLU A 47 -1.60 -0.73 -5.72
N ALA A 48 -2.92 -0.92 -5.68
CA ALA A 48 -3.63 -1.30 -4.46
C ALA A 48 -4.62 -2.42 -4.76
N ALA A 49 -4.59 -3.49 -3.96
CA ALA A 49 -5.43 -4.66 -4.14
C ALA A 49 -6.13 -5.06 -2.84
N THR A 50 -7.41 -5.41 -2.95
CA THR A 50 -8.16 -5.97 -1.82
C THR A 50 -7.97 -7.47 -1.78
N PHE A 51 -7.27 -7.94 -0.76
CA PHE A 51 -6.92 -9.35 -0.58
C PHE A 51 -6.68 -9.65 0.90
N ASP A 52 -6.99 -10.86 1.33
CA ASP A 52 -6.58 -11.34 2.65
C ASP A 52 -5.15 -11.87 2.55
N GLY A 53 -4.17 -11.10 3.01
CA GLY A 53 -2.74 -11.45 2.86
C GLY A 53 -2.28 -12.71 3.61
N ALA A 54 -3.18 -13.40 4.32
CA ALA A 54 -2.90 -14.68 4.97
C ALA A 54 -3.36 -15.92 4.16
N ASP A 55 -4.12 -15.72 3.07
CA ASP A 55 -4.48 -16.76 2.10
C ASP A 55 -3.44 -16.86 0.97
#